data_AF-A0A3N5KFC2-F1
#
_entry.id   AF-A0A3N5KFC2-F1
#
_cell.length_a   1.000
_cell.length_b   1.000
_cell.length_c   1.000
_cell.angle_alpha   90.00
_cell.angle_beta   90.00
_cell.angle_gamma   90.00
#
_symmetry.space_group_name_H-M   'P 1'
#
loop_
_entity.id
_entity.type
_entity.pdbx_description
1 polymer ?
#
loop_
_entity_poly.entity_id
_entity_poly.type
_entity_poly.pdbx_seq_one_letter_code
_entity_poly.pdbx_strand_id
1 'polypeptide(L)' 'MKRAKLVLIALVAAMTLSAQNLDRTKPPETAPLPSFKLPPVFETALPNGLRIVLVEDRRFPLVT' A
#
# COMPACT_ATOMS: atom_id res chain seq x y z
N MET A 1 44.00 -11.94 18.99
CA MET A 1 44.10 -10.73 18.14
C MET A 1 43.16 -10.71 16.92
N LYS A 2 42.92 -11.83 16.21
CA LYS A 2 42.06 -11.85 15.00
C LYS A 2 40.59 -11.47 15.27
N ARG A 3 40.02 -11.95 16.39
CA ARG A 3 38.63 -11.67 16.79
C ARG A 3 38.37 -10.20 17.14
N ALA A 4 39.28 -9.57 17.89
CA ALA A 4 39.18 -8.15 18.25
C ALA A 4 39.23 -7.23 17.02
N LYS A 5 40.06 -7.55 16.02
CA LYS A 5 40.09 -6.82 14.74
C LYS A 5 38.79 -6.97 13.95
N LEU A 6 38.21 -8.17 13.93
CA LEU A 6 36.91 -8.44 13.29
C LEU A 6 35.77 -7.65 13.94
N VAL A 7 35.74 -7.60 15.27
CA VAL A 7 34.75 -6.81 16.02
C VAL A 7 34.89 -5.32 15.72
N LEU A 8 36.12 -4.81 15.68
CA LEU A 8 36.38 -3.41 15.36
C LEU A 8 35.94 -3.04 13.94
N ILE A 9 36.21 -3.90 12.95
CA ILE A 9 35.78 -3.70 11.57
C ILE A 9 34.25 -3.70 11.46
N ALA A 10 33.58 -4.66 12.11
CA ALA A 10 32.12 -4.73 12.11
C ALA A 10 31.49 -3.50 12.76
N LEU A 11 32.08 -3.00 13.86
CA LEU A 11 31.60 -1.81 14.54
C LEU A 11 31.73 -0.55 13.66
N VAL A 12 32.88 -0.37 13.01
CA VAL A 12 33.09 0.77 12.10
C VAL A 12 32.14 0.71 10.90
N ALA A 13 31.92 -0.47 10.33
CA ALA A 13 30.97 -0.66 9.22
C ALA A 13 29.51 -0.40 9.62
N ALA A 14 29.12 -0.74 10.85
CA ALA A 14 27.79 -0.43 11.35
C ALA A 14 27.57 1.09 11.54
N MET A 15 28.61 1.83 11.94
CA MET A 15 28.53 3.28 12.12
C MET A 15 28.41 4.04 10.79
N THR A 16 29.00 3.54 9.70
CA THR A 16 28.87 4.17 8.37
C THR A 16 27.52 3.90 7.72
N LEU A 17 26.86 2.78 8.04
CA LEU A 17 25.54 2.44 7.51
C LEU A 17 24.43 3.40 8.01
N SER A 18 24.59 3.95 9.21
CA SER A 18 23.67 4.94 9.80
C SER A 18 23.83 6.37 9.25
N ALA A 19 24.87 6.63 8.46
CA ALA A 19 25.21 7.96 7.93
C ALA A 19 24.91 8.12 6.43
N GLN A 20 23.83 7.51 5.95
CA GLN A 20 23.42 7.61 4.55
C GLN A 20 22.97 9.05 4.22
N ASN A 21 23.57 9.65 3.20
CA ASN A 21 23.17 10.98 2.71
C ASN A 21 21.96 10.82 1.77
N LEU A 22 20.77 10.88 2.36
CA LEU A 22 19.51 10.83 1.60
C LEU A 22 19.28 12.14 0.85
N ASP A 23 19.07 12.06 -0.46
CA ASP A 23 18.66 13.19 -1.28
C ASP A 23 17.26 13.66 -0.85
N ARG A 24 17.19 14.92 -0.37
CA ARG A 24 15.95 15.58 0.07
C ARG A 24 15.50 16.68 -0.90
N THR A 25 16.12 16.77 -2.08
CA THR A 25 15.75 17.76 -3.10
C THR A 25 14.50 17.34 -3.88
N LYS A 26 14.15 16.06 -3.85
CA LYS A 26 13.00 15.50 -4.55
C LYS A 26 11.98 14.95 -3.56
N PRO A 27 10.68 15.06 -3.87
CA PRO A 27 9.66 14.35 -3.12
C PRO A 27 9.86 12.84 -3.29
N PRO A 28 9.43 12.04 -2.30
CA PRO A 28 9.40 10.59 -2.45
C PRO A 28 8.49 10.20 -3.62
N GLU A 29 8.88 9.16 -4.36
CA GLU A 29 8.07 8.63 -5.46
C GLU A 29 6.75 8.08 -4.93
N THR A 30 5.65 8.52 -5.54
CA THR A 30 4.32 8.04 -5.20
C THR A 30 4.01 6.80 -6.03
N ALA A 31 3.56 5.73 -5.37
CA ALA A 31 3.10 4.54 -6.09
C ALA A 31 1.90 4.90 -7.00
N PRO A 32 1.72 4.19 -8.12
CA PRO A 32 0.55 4.38 -8.98
C PRO A 32 -0.73 4.13 -8.21
N LEU A 33 -1.80 4.86 -8.55
CA LEU A 33 -3.12 4.59 -8.00
C LEU A 33 -3.55 3.16 -8.36
N PRO A 34 -4.12 2.40 -7.41
CA PRO A 34 -4.65 1.09 -7.71
C PRO A 34 -5.80 1.20 -8.71
N SER A 35 -5.90 0.23 -9.62
CA SER A 35 -7.04 0.18 -10.54
C SER A 35 -8.33 -0.11 -9.77
N PHE A 36 -9.34 0.73 -9.95
CA PHE A 36 -10.67 0.50 -9.41
C PHE A 36 -11.55 -0.16 -10.47
N LYS A 37 -12.10 -1.33 -10.13
CA LYS A 37 -13.12 -2.02 -10.93
C LYS A 37 -14.46 -1.89 -10.23
N LEU A 38 -15.45 -1.35 -10.92
CA LEU A 38 -16.83 -1.32 -10.43
C LEU A 38 -17.37 -2.75 -10.38
N PRO A 39 -18.06 -3.15 -9.29
CA PRO A 39 -18.75 -4.44 -9.24
C PRO A 39 -19.85 -4.52 -10.33
N PRO A 40 -20.32 -5.74 -10.65
CA PRO A 40 -21.41 -5.92 -11.61
C PRO A 40 -22.65 -5.10 -11.22
N VAL A 41 -23.22 -4.42 -12.20
CA VAL A 41 -24.47 -3.67 -12.04
C VAL A 41 -25.63 -4.54 -12.51
N PHE A 42 -26.63 -4.71 -11.66
CA PHE A 42 -27.89 -5.35 -12.01
C PHE A 42 -28.99 -4.30 -12.14
N GLU A 43 -29.63 -4.24 -13.29
CA GLU A 43 -30.73 -3.31 -13.55
C GLU A 43 -32.03 -4.07 -13.82
N THR A 44 -33.12 -3.62 -13.20
CA THR A 44 -34.45 -4.18 -13.45
C THR A 44 -35.56 -3.16 -13.21
N ALA A 45 -36.76 -3.45 -13.72
CA ALA A 45 -37.96 -2.68 -13.48
C ALA A 45 -38.97 -3.55 -12.71
N LEU A 46 -39.53 -2.98 -11.65
CA LEU A 46 -40.61 -3.59 -10.88
C LEU A 46 -41.96 -3.37 -11.57
N PRO A 47 -42.97 -4.23 -11.31
CA PRO A 47 -44.30 -4.11 -11.92
C PRO A 47 -45.02 -2.78 -11.64
N ASN A 48 -44.64 -2.08 -10.56
CA ASN A 48 -45.16 -0.75 -10.21
C ASN A 48 -44.43 0.41 -10.92
N GLY A 49 -43.53 0.11 -11.86
CA GLY A 49 -42.78 1.10 -12.63
C GLY A 49 -41.52 1.63 -11.95
N LEU A 50 -41.17 1.15 -10.74
CA LEU A 50 -39.91 1.51 -10.10
C LEU A 50 -38.72 0.85 -10.80
N ARG A 51 -37.63 1.58 -10.97
CA ARG A 51 -36.36 1.06 -11.49
C ARG A 51 -35.40 0.76 -10.35
N ILE A 52 -34.76 -0.40 -10.42
CA ILE A 52 -33.73 -0.84 -9.49
C ILE A 52 -32.40 -0.84 -10.23
N VAL A 53 -31.38 -0.24 -9.59
CA VAL A 53 -29.98 -0.40 -9.95
C VAL A 53 -29.28 -0.94 -8.71
N LEU A 54 -28.82 -2.19 -8.78
CA LEU A 54 -28.19 -2.90 -7.68
C LEU A 54 -26.71 -3.11 -7.98
N VAL A 55 -25.85 -2.78 -7.02
CA VAL A 55 -24.42 -3.05 -7.04
C VAL A 55 -24.09 -3.80 -5.76
N GLU A 56 -23.78 -5.09 -5.87
CA GLU A 56 -23.37 -5.89 -4.71
C GLU A 56 -21.87 -5.71 -4.48
N ASP A 57 -21.50 -5.14 -3.32
CA ASP A 57 -20.10 -4.96 -2.94
C ASP A 57 -19.78 -5.69 -1.63
N ARG A 58 -19.22 -6.90 -1.75
CA ARG A 58 -18.83 -7.74 -0.60
C ARG A 58 -17.54 -7.31 0.08
N ARG A 59 -16.86 -6.26 -0.42
CA ARG A 59 -15.65 -5.73 0.21
C ARG A 59 -15.94 -4.92 1.46
N PHE A 60 -17.18 -4.42 1.58
CA PHE A 60 -17.63 -3.65 2.73
C PHE A 60 -18.34 -4.57 3.71
N PRO A 61 -17.70 -4.97 4.83
CA PRO A 61 -18.39 -5.70 5.87
C PRO A 61 -19.45 -4.78 6.49
N LEU A 62 -20.71 -5.19 6.44
CA LEU A 62 -21.78 -4.54 7.18
C LEU A 62 -21.83 -5.17 8.57
N VAL A 63 -21.68 -4.34 9.61
CA VAL A 63 -21.95 -4.76 11.00
C VAL A 63 -23.35 -4.26 11.34
N THR A 64 -24.23 -5.18 11.74
CA THR A 64 -25.61 -4.92 12.18
C THR A 64 -25.69 -4.84 13.70
#